data_AF-A0A939X9E0-F1
#
_entry.id   AF-A0A939X9E0-F1
#
_cell.length_a   1.000
_cell.length_b   1.000
_cell.length_c   1.000
_cell.angle_alpha   90.00
_cell.angle_beta   90.00
_cell.angle_gamma   90.00
#
_symmetry.space_group_name_H-M   'P 1'
#
loop_
_entity.id
_entity.type
_entity.pdbx_description
1 polymer ?
#
loop_
_entity_poly.entity_id
_entity_poly.type
_entity_poly.pdbx_seq_one_letter_code
_entity_poly.pdbx_strand_id
1 'polypeptide(L)' 'MLYLKPANFDDIEKEHSFVAEAPADENGFINDFSGISLEMFKSVVLPQMICWSQGKNLPENFVPETFYFLWSDEGQ' A
#
# COMPACT_ATOMS: atom_id res chain seq x y z
N MET A 1 13.99 4.07 -15.39
CA MET A 1 14.59 4.62 -14.16
C MET A 1 13.79 4.09 -12.97
N LEU A 2 14.43 3.89 -11.81
CA LEU A 2 13.71 3.53 -10.59
C LEU A 2 13.24 4.79 -9.85
N TYR A 3 12.00 4.80 -9.38
CA TYR A 3 11.45 5.90 -8.60
C TYR A 3 10.42 5.44 -7.56
N LEU A 4 10.20 6.25 -6.53
CA LEU A 4 9.18 6.00 -5.53
C LEU A 4 7.94 6.85 -5.85
N LYS A 5 6.77 6.23 -5.81
CA LYS A 5 5.48 6.92 -5.91
C LYS A 5 4.64 6.61 -4.67
N PRO A 6 4.00 7.61 -4.04
CA PRO A 6 3.10 7.35 -2.91
C PRO A 6 1.88 6.55 -3.38
N ALA A 7 1.29 5.77 -2.46
CA ALA A 7 0.04 5.08 -2.69
C ALA A 7 -1.03 6.03 -3.23
N ASN A 8 -1.74 5.64 -4.29
CA ASN A 8 -2.65 6.53 -4.99
C ASN A 8 -3.77 5.79 -5.73
N PHE A 9 -4.87 6.50 -6.00
CA PHE A 9 -6.04 5.91 -6.67
C PHE A 9 -5.82 5.62 -8.16
N ASP A 10 -4.83 6.23 -8.81
CA ASP A 10 -4.61 6.05 -10.25
C ASP A 10 -3.97 4.70 -10.56
N ASP A 11 -3.22 4.11 -9.63
CA ASP A 11 -2.49 2.84 -9.79
C ASP A 11 -3.09 1.66 -9.01
N ILE A 12 -4.34 1.79 -8.58
CA ILE A 12 -4.99 0.90 -7.60
C ILE A 12 -4.87 -0.60 -7.91
N GLU A 13 -4.95 -0.99 -9.17
CA GLU A 13 -4.86 -2.39 -9.61
C GLU A 13 -3.44 -2.95 -9.44
N LYS A 14 -2.43 -2.14 -9.75
CA LYS A 14 -1.02 -2.55 -9.66
C LYS A 14 -0.54 -2.57 -8.21
N GLU A 15 -0.94 -1.55 -7.43
CA GLU A 15 -0.66 -1.52 -6.00
C GLU A 15 -1.35 -2.69 -5.28
N HIS A 16 -2.61 -3.01 -5.65
CA HIS A 16 -3.31 -4.18 -5.13
C HIS A 16 -2.59 -5.48 -5.45
N SER A 17 -2.24 -5.71 -6.72
CA SER A 17 -1.53 -6.94 -7.13
C SER A 17 -0.23 -7.13 -6.35
N PHE A 18 0.58 -6.08 -6.21
CA PHE A 18 1.80 -6.16 -5.41
C PHE A 18 1.54 -6.54 -3.95
N VAL A 19 0.62 -5.84 -3.29
CA VAL A 19 0.34 -6.01 -1.87
C VAL A 19 -0.33 -7.37 -1.57
N ALA A 20 -1.26 -7.80 -2.43
CA ALA A 20 -1.98 -9.04 -2.24
C ALA A 20 -1.14 -10.28 -2.55
N GLU A 21 -0.21 -10.19 -3.51
CA GLU A 21 0.66 -11.31 -3.91
C GLU A 21 1.91 -11.43 -3.02
N ALA A 22 2.35 -10.34 -2.39
CA ALA A 22 3.47 -10.37 -1.45
C ALA A 22 3.17 -11.33 -0.28
N PRO A 23 4.14 -12.17 0.13
CA PRO A 23 3.99 -13.06 1.28
C PRO A 23 3.61 -12.31 2.56
N ALA A 24 2.83 -12.97 3.42
CA ALA A 24 2.45 -12.41 4.71
C ALA A 24 3.65 -12.14 5.64
N ASP A 25 4.74 -12.90 5.49
CA ASP A 25 6.02 -12.69 6.15
C ASP A 25 7.14 -12.80 5.11
N GLU A 26 7.80 -11.68 4.82
CA GLU A 26 8.95 -11.60 3.93
C GLU A 26 10.16 -11.14 4.75
N ASN A 27 10.92 -12.10 5.28
CA ASN A 27 12.14 -11.85 6.07
C ASN A 27 11.92 -10.94 7.30
N GLY A 28 10.80 -11.11 8.00
CA GLY A 28 10.46 -10.33 9.18
C GLY A 28 9.72 -9.02 8.89
N PHE A 29 9.44 -8.72 7.62
CA PHE A 29 8.42 -7.75 7.25
C PHE A 29 7.06 -8.44 7.19
N ILE A 30 6.14 -8.01 8.06
CA ILE A 30 4.78 -8.55 8.11
C ILE A 30 3.90 -7.73 7.18
N ASN A 31 3.33 -8.39 6.17
CA ASN A 31 2.35 -7.82 5.26
C ASN A 31 0.93 -8.19 5.71
N ASP A 32 0.28 -7.27 6.42
CA ASP A 32 -1.10 -7.43 6.90
C ASP A 32 -2.15 -7.53 5.78
N PHE A 33 -1.76 -7.25 4.54
CA PHE A 33 -2.66 -7.19 3.39
C PHE A 33 -2.44 -8.33 2.38
N SER A 34 -1.61 -9.33 2.73
CA SER A 34 -1.41 -10.52 1.89
C SER A 34 -2.75 -11.23 1.64
N GLY A 35 -3.04 -11.52 0.37
CA GLY A 35 -4.28 -12.15 -0.06
C GLY A 35 -5.55 -11.29 0.02
N ILE A 36 -5.43 -9.97 0.26
CA ILE A 36 -6.60 -9.08 0.29
C ILE A 36 -7.32 -9.03 -1.05
N SER A 37 -8.66 -8.95 -1.05
CA SER A 37 -9.43 -8.77 -2.28
C SER A 37 -9.29 -7.35 -2.83
N LEU A 38 -9.40 -7.21 -4.15
CA LEU A 38 -9.39 -5.91 -4.81
C LEU A 38 -10.49 -4.99 -4.25
N GLU A 39 -11.69 -5.51 -4.03
CA GLU A 39 -12.81 -4.73 -3.47
C GLU A 39 -12.51 -4.17 -2.07
N MET A 40 -11.90 -4.98 -1.19
CA MET A 40 -11.49 -4.53 0.15
C MET A 40 -10.34 -3.53 0.07
N PHE A 41 -9.39 -3.75 -0.86
CA PHE A 41 -8.29 -2.83 -1.07
C PHE A 41 -8.80 -1.45 -1.51
N LYS A 42 -9.70 -1.43 -2.50
CA LYS A 42 -10.31 -0.21 -3.06
C LYS A 42 -11.13 0.57 -2.04
N SER A 43 -11.99 -0.13 -1.30
CA SER A 43 -13.00 0.52 -0.45
C SER A 43 -12.48 0.90 0.93
N VAL A 44 -11.44 0.21 1.43
CA VAL A 44 -10.95 0.39 2.81
C VAL A 44 -9.46 0.68 2.86
N VAL A 45 -8.63 -0.23 2.34
CA VAL A 45 -7.18 -0.19 2.63
C VAL A 45 -6.47 0.98 1.96
N LEU A 46 -6.64 1.18 0.65
CA LEU A 46 -5.97 2.29 -0.04
C LEU A 46 -6.42 3.66 0.49
N PRO A 47 -7.72 3.95 0.69
CA PRO A 47 -8.16 5.18 1.36
C PRO A 47 -7.51 5.37 2.74
N GLN A 48 -7.39 4.30 3.52
CA GLN A 48 -6.78 4.32 4.85
C GLN A 48 -5.28 4.59 4.79
N MET A 49 -4.53 3.91 3.91
CA MET A 49 -3.10 4.16 3.66
C MET A 49 -2.85 5.64 3.32
N ILE A 50 -3.66 6.21 2.43
CA ILE A 50 -3.55 7.63 2.05
C ILE A 50 -3.87 8.54 3.24
N CYS A 51 -4.93 8.26 4.03
CA CYS A 51 -5.25 9.05 5.21
C CYS A 51 -4.14 9.00 6.27
N TRP A 52 -3.63 7.80 6.57
CA TRP A 52 -2.57 7.59 7.55
C TRP A 52 -1.28 8.29 7.17
N SER A 53 -0.92 8.30 5.88
CA SER A 53 0.25 9.06 5.37
C SER A 53 0.15 10.56 5.60
N GLN A 54 -1.07 11.09 5.72
CA GLN A 54 -1.37 12.51 5.98
C GLN A 54 -1.60 12.80 7.47
N GLY A 55 -1.45 11.81 8.35
CA GLY A 55 -1.76 11.94 9.77
C GLY A 55 -3.26 12.06 10.09
N LYS A 56 -4.13 11.60 9.19
CA LYS A 56 -5.59 11.64 9.36
C LYS A 56 -6.13 10.27 9.72
N ASN A 57 -7.16 10.24 10.58
CA ASN A 57 -7.87 9.01 10.96
C ASN A 57 -6.93 7.90 11.47
N LEU A 58 -5.84 8.29 12.13
CA LEU A 58 -4.94 7.37 12.82
C LEU A 58 -5.58 6.87 14.12
N PRO A 59 -5.25 5.65 14.58
CA PRO A 59 -5.54 5.24 15.94
C PRO A 59 -4.91 6.19 16.96
N GLU A 60 -5.49 6.25 18.17
CA GLU A 60 -4.97 7.08 19.24
C GLU A 60 -3.51 6.69 19.58
N ASN A 61 -2.64 7.68 19.72
CA ASN A 61 -1.19 7.51 20.00
C ASN A 61 -0.35 6.92 18.85
N PHE A 62 -0.86 6.90 17.62
CA PHE A 62 -0.09 6.50 16.45
C PHE A 62 0.52 7.71 15.73
N VAL A 63 1.67 7.49 15.10
CA VAL A 63 2.31 8.44 14.18
C VAL A 63 1.88 8.12 12.74
N PRO A 64 1.98 9.08 11.80
CA PRO A 64 1.74 8.82 10.38
C PRO A 64 2.61 7.68 9.83
N GLU A 65 2.00 6.85 8.99
CA GLU A 65 2.67 5.79 8.23
C GLU A 65 2.58 6.10 6.74
N THR A 66 3.71 6.12 6.05
CA THR A 66 3.79 6.47 4.63
C THR A 66 3.97 5.23 3.77
N PHE A 67 3.11 5.06 2.78
CA PHE A 67 3.15 3.97 1.81
C PHE A 67 3.70 4.49 0.48
N TYR A 68 4.86 3.98 0.07
CA TYR A 68 5.48 4.25 -1.21
C TYR A 68 5.79 2.93 -1.92
N PHE A 69 5.49 2.89 -3.22
CA PHE A 69 5.82 1.76 -4.08
C PHE A 69 7.03 2.12 -4.94
N LEU A 70 7.90 1.13 -5.16
CA LEU A 70 9.04 1.24 -6.06
C LEU A 70 8.60 0.90 -7.49
N TRP A 71 8.80 1.83 -8.40
CA TRP A 71 8.42 1.72 -9.80
C TRP A 71 9.65 1.71 -10.70
N SER A 72 9.51 1.09 -11.86
CA SER A 72 10.49 1.14 -12.94
C SER A 72 9.82 1.59 -14.25
N ASP A 73 10.41 2.56 -14.94
CA ASP A 73 9.94 2.95 -16.28
C ASP A 73 10.13 1.87 -17.34
N GLU A 74 10.92 0.82 -17.06
CA GLU A 74 11.20 -0.24 -18.03
C GLU A 74 10.03 -1.22 -18.22
N GLY A 75 8.92 -1.03 -17.50
CA GLY A 75 7.69 -1.80 -17.66
C GLY A 75 7.81 -3.24 -17.16
N GLN A 76 6.82 -3.67 -16.39
CA GLN A 76 6.39 -5.07 -16.39
C GLN A 76 5.16 -5.17 -17.29
#